data_AF-A0A8X7UR64-F1
#
_entry.id   AF-A0A8X7UR64-F1
#
_cell.length_a   1.000
_cell.length_b   1.000
_cell.length_c   1.000
_cell.angle_alpha   90.00
_cell.angle_beta   90.00
_cell.angle_gamma   90.00
#
_symmetry.space_group_name_H-M   'P 1'
#
loop_
_entity.id
_entity.type
_entity.pdbx_description
1 polymer ?
#
loop_
_entity_poly.entity_id
_entity_poly.type
_entity_poly.pdbx_seq_one_letter_code
_entity_poly.pdbx_strand_id
1 'polypeptide(L)'
;MGILSDDVVIIRQSEKEGDPSVITINCPDKTGLGCDLCRILLFFGLNIVRGDVSTDGRWCYLVFWVIGEPNTRWNLLKTRLVEASPAFAWAFGISRCYLSDSESQPPDIFLLKLACSDRTGLLYDVTEVLYKLEINIEKVKISTTPDGKVMDLFFITDTRELLGTEKRRDEVYEYLRDAIGDAMMSYDIELVSSEVTARSPASSSFAETLFSSLGEHPSGLQTSSSVSIAVDNSLSRAHTLIQITCQDHKGLLYDIMRTFKDFNIQISYGRFTIKRGKNCEIDLFIVQSDGRKILDSSKQDALVSRLRAELQQPLRVVMMNRGPDTELLVTNPVELSGKGRPQVFYDIALALKKINTCIFSAEIGRHLTGDREWEVYKVLINEEDSLPVSRSKIEEQVWSTLMGWE
;
A
#
# COMPACT_ATOMS: atom_id res chain seq x y z
N MET A 1 -5.14 20.49 -30.65
CA MET A 1 -6.28 19.68 -30.16
C MET A 1 -5.96 19.32 -28.72
N GLY A 2 -6.49 20.10 -27.78
CA GLY A 2 -6.31 19.82 -26.35
C GLY A 2 -7.29 18.73 -25.96
N ILE A 3 -6.79 17.67 -25.32
CA ILE A 3 -7.62 16.72 -24.57
C ILE A 3 -8.30 17.56 -23.48
N LEU A 4 -9.62 17.58 -23.42
CA LEU A 4 -10.33 18.27 -22.34
C LEU A 4 -9.95 17.55 -21.03
N SER A 5 -9.85 18.29 -19.92
CA SER A 5 -9.52 17.70 -18.60
C SER A 5 -10.42 16.51 -18.22
N ASP A 6 -11.63 16.44 -18.78
CA ASP A 6 -12.58 15.35 -18.57
C ASP A 6 -12.25 14.04 -19.31
N ASP A 7 -11.35 14.07 -20.28
CA ASP A 7 -11.00 12.92 -21.13
C ASP A 7 -9.74 12.16 -20.63
N VAL A 8 -9.06 12.68 -19.61
CA VAL A 8 -7.83 12.07 -19.06
C VAL A 8 -8.13 10.74 -18.37
N VAL A 9 -9.22 10.68 -17.59
CA VAL A 9 -9.65 9.48 -16.87
C VAL A 9 -11.13 9.25 -17.17
N ILE A 10 -11.45 8.10 -17.75
CA ILE A 10 -12.82 7.69 -18.07
C ILE A 10 -13.13 6.43 -17.26
N ILE A 11 -14.18 6.50 -16.44
CA ILE A 11 -14.66 5.37 -15.64
C ILE A 11 -16.01 4.93 -16.19
N ARG A 12 -16.09 3.67 -16.64
CA ARG A 12 -17.33 3.01 -17.05
C ARG A 12 -17.68 1.95 -16.02
N GLN A 13 -18.68 2.26 -15.19
CA GLN A 13 -19.14 1.34 -14.15
C GLN A 13 -19.95 0.21 -14.78
N SER A 14 -19.81 -0.99 -14.22
CA SER A 14 -20.65 -2.13 -14.61
C SER A 14 -22.07 -1.96 -14.07
N GLU A 15 -23.06 -2.38 -14.87
CA GLU A 15 -24.47 -2.43 -14.47
C GLU A 15 -24.82 -3.68 -13.65
N LYS A 16 -23.99 -4.73 -13.72
CA LYS A 16 -24.21 -6.01 -13.03
C LYS A 16 -23.23 -6.21 -11.90
N GLU A 17 -23.74 -6.70 -10.78
CA GLU A 17 -22.94 -7.09 -9.62
C GLU A 17 -21.98 -8.24 -10.00
N GLY A 18 -20.69 -8.05 -9.73
CA GLY A 18 -19.63 -9.00 -10.07
C GLY A 18 -18.97 -8.81 -11.46
N ASP A 19 -19.59 -8.04 -12.36
CA ASP A 19 -18.97 -7.68 -13.64
C ASP A 19 -17.95 -6.54 -13.45
N PRO A 20 -16.78 -6.59 -14.11
CA PRO A 20 -15.73 -5.60 -13.89
C PRO A 20 -16.08 -4.23 -14.48
N SER A 21 -15.83 -3.18 -13.72
CA SER A 21 -15.86 -1.80 -14.20
C SER A 21 -14.57 -1.48 -14.95
N VAL A 22 -14.62 -0.56 -15.92
CA VAL A 22 -13.47 -0.23 -16.77
C VAL A 22 -12.99 1.18 -16.48
N ILE A 23 -11.72 1.32 -16.13
CA ILE A 23 -11.02 2.59 -15.95
C ILE A 23 -10.05 2.75 -17.11
N THR A 24 -10.22 3.81 -17.90
CA THR A 24 -9.30 4.18 -19.00
C THR A 24 -8.58 5.46 -18.62
N ILE A 25 -7.26 5.47 -18.78
CA ILE A 25 -6.40 6.61 -18.46
C ILE A 25 -5.57 6.94 -19.69
N ASN A 26 -5.64 8.19 -20.14
CA ASN A 26 -4.89 8.71 -21.28
C ASN A 26 -4.21 10.02 -20.87
N CYS A 27 -2.93 9.93 -20.52
CA CYS A 27 -2.17 11.07 -20.00
C CYS A 27 -0.70 11.01 -20.47
N PRO A 28 0.08 12.10 -20.29
CA PRO A 28 1.51 12.05 -20.50
C PRO A 28 2.16 10.99 -19.61
N ASP A 29 3.20 10.35 -20.13
CA ASP A 29 3.93 9.32 -19.40
C ASP A 29 4.92 9.94 -18.39
N LYS A 30 5.10 9.25 -17.26
CA LYS A 30 6.18 9.50 -16.31
C LYS A 30 6.67 8.17 -15.75
N THR A 31 7.97 8.06 -15.50
CA THR A 31 8.51 6.89 -14.81
C THR A 31 7.79 6.67 -13.47
N GLY A 32 7.29 5.46 -13.25
CA GLY A 32 6.57 5.10 -12.03
C GLY A 32 5.08 5.44 -12.01
N LEU A 33 4.50 6.01 -13.09
CA LEU A 33 3.07 6.30 -13.16
C LEU A 33 2.20 5.06 -12.88
N GLY A 34 2.53 3.92 -13.50
CA GLY A 34 1.78 2.68 -13.28
C GLY A 34 1.75 2.24 -11.82
N CYS A 35 2.85 2.44 -11.09
CA CYS A 35 2.93 2.18 -9.65
C CYS A 35 2.01 3.11 -8.86
N ASP A 36 2.08 4.42 -9.13
CA ASP A 36 1.26 5.43 -8.45
C ASP A 36 -0.25 5.15 -8.68
N LEU A 37 -0.64 4.83 -9.91
CA LEU A 37 -2.03 4.50 -10.27
C LEU A 37 -2.48 3.20 -9.60
N CYS A 38 -1.68 2.14 -9.64
CA CYS A 38 -2.02 0.88 -8.97
C CYS A 38 -2.15 1.05 -7.46
N ARG A 39 -1.31 1.90 -6.85
CA ARG A 39 -1.40 2.24 -5.42
C ARG A 39 -2.71 2.95 -5.09
N ILE A 40 -3.16 3.88 -5.94
CA ILE A 40 -4.46 4.56 -5.78
C ILE A 40 -5.60 3.56 -5.91
N LEU A 41 -5.60 2.71 -6.95
CA LEU A 41 -6.64 1.69 -7.11
C LEU A 41 -6.71 0.76 -5.88
N LEU A 42 -5.56 0.33 -5.38
CA LEU A 42 -5.45 -0.47 -4.16
C LEU A 42 -5.97 0.29 -2.93
N PHE A 43 -5.64 1.58 -2.80
CA PHE A 43 -6.16 2.44 -1.74
C PHE A 43 -7.68 2.60 -1.80
N PHE A 44 -8.34 2.45 -2.95
CA PHE A 44 -9.81 2.46 -3.01
C PHE A 44 -10.42 1.06 -2.85
N GLY A 45 -9.63 0.06 -2.46
CA GLY A 45 -10.09 -1.32 -2.29
C GLY A 45 -10.44 -2.02 -3.61
N LEU A 46 -9.92 -1.53 -4.75
CA LEU A 46 -10.21 -2.10 -6.05
C LEU A 46 -9.26 -3.26 -6.38
N ASN A 47 -9.84 -4.38 -6.81
CA ASN A 47 -9.11 -5.53 -7.33
C ASN A 47 -9.02 -5.43 -8.85
N ILE A 48 -7.81 -5.41 -9.39
CA ILE A 48 -7.57 -5.36 -10.83
C ILE A 48 -7.64 -6.79 -11.38
N VAL A 49 -8.55 -7.05 -12.33
CA VAL A 49 -8.78 -8.37 -12.93
C VAL A 49 -8.11 -8.50 -14.29
N ARG A 50 -8.02 -7.37 -15.00
CA ARG A 50 -7.31 -7.26 -16.27
C ARG A 50 -6.70 -5.87 -16.37
N GLY A 51 -5.53 -5.78 -17.00
CA GLY A 51 -4.86 -4.53 -17.29
C GLY A 51 -4.22 -4.58 -18.67
N ASP A 52 -4.38 -3.53 -19.46
CA ASP A 52 -3.62 -3.33 -20.69
C ASP A 52 -2.92 -1.96 -20.57
N VAL A 53 -1.62 -1.90 -20.78
CA VAL A 53 -0.81 -0.66 -20.77
C VAL A 53 -0.01 -0.54 -22.06
N SER A 54 0.03 0.66 -22.60
CA SER A 54 0.82 1.02 -23.78
C SER A 54 1.36 2.43 -23.62
N THR A 55 2.64 2.64 -23.90
CA THR A 55 3.25 3.98 -23.92
C THR A 55 4.29 4.11 -25.03
N ASP A 56 4.43 5.32 -25.56
CA ASP A 56 5.52 5.72 -26.45
C ASP A 56 6.65 6.47 -25.71
N GLY A 57 6.61 6.48 -24.37
CA GLY A 57 7.53 7.20 -23.49
C GLY A 57 7.21 8.69 -23.32
N ARG A 58 6.17 9.21 -23.99
CA ARG A 58 5.66 10.58 -23.82
C ARG A 58 4.20 10.61 -23.42
N TRP A 59 3.43 9.68 -23.96
CA TRP A 59 2.02 9.46 -23.73
C TRP A 59 1.82 8.01 -23.32
N CYS A 60 0.89 7.80 -22.40
CA CYS A 60 0.49 6.48 -21.99
C CYS A 60 -1.02 6.31 -22.11
N TYR A 61 -1.41 5.10 -22.45
CA TYR A 61 -2.78 4.63 -22.51
C TYR A 61 -2.88 3.39 -21.63
N LEU A 62 -3.61 3.51 -20.52
CA LEU A 62 -3.83 2.42 -19.57
C LEU A 62 -5.32 2.09 -19.50
N VAL A 63 -5.64 0.80 -19.48
CA VAL A 63 -7.00 0.32 -19.27
C VAL A 63 -6.97 -0.73 -18.17
N PHE A 64 -7.73 -0.50 -17.10
CA PHE A 64 -7.90 -1.43 -15.99
C PHE A 64 -9.35 -1.90 -15.92
N TRP A 65 -9.54 -3.20 -15.82
CA TRP A 65 -10.80 -3.81 -15.45
C TRP A 65 -10.74 -4.14 -13.97
N VAL A 66 -11.61 -3.52 -13.20
CA VAL A 66 -11.57 -3.54 -11.74
C VAL A 66 -12.89 -4.02 -11.15
N ILE A 67 -12.80 -4.77 -10.05
CA ILE A 67 -13.92 -5.14 -9.20
C ILE A 67 -13.73 -4.39 -7.88
N GLY A 68 -14.74 -3.65 -7.44
CA GLY A 68 -14.75 -2.90 -6.20
C GLY A 68 -15.93 -3.26 -5.32
N GLU A 69 -15.95 -2.70 -4.12
CA GLU A 69 -17.09 -2.83 -3.21
C GLU A 69 -18.30 -2.01 -3.69
N PRO A 70 -19.53 -2.36 -3.29
CA PRO A 70 -20.75 -1.63 -3.67
C PRO A 70 -20.69 -0.12 -3.34
N ASN A 71 -20.00 0.24 -2.25
CA ASN A 71 -19.88 1.61 -1.77
C ASN A 71 -18.64 2.35 -2.30
N THR A 72 -18.04 1.87 -3.39
CA THR A 72 -16.86 2.50 -4.01
C THR A 72 -17.17 3.95 -4.41
N ARG A 73 -16.33 4.88 -3.95
CA ARG A 73 -16.45 6.32 -4.21
C ARG A 73 -15.85 6.71 -5.56
N TRP A 74 -16.50 6.33 -6.64
CA TRP A 74 -16.00 6.50 -8.02
C TRP A 74 -15.64 7.94 -8.39
N ASN A 75 -16.40 8.94 -7.94
CA ASN A 75 -16.11 10.35 -8.22
C ASN A 75 -14.79 10.80 -7.58
N LEU A 76 -14.58 10.44 -6.31
CA LEU A 76 -13.35 10.76 -5.60
C LEU A 76 -12.15 10.03 -6.20
N LEU A 77 -12.34 8.75 -6.57
CA LEU A 77 -11.33 7.98 -7.30
C LEU A 77 -10.92 8.68 -8.61
N LYS A 78 -11.90 9.14 -9.41
CA LYS A 78 -11.62 9.88 -10.65
C LYS A 78 -10.73 11.09 -10.36
N THR A 79 -11.07 11.89 -9.35
CA THR A 79 -10.27 13.05 -8.94
C THR A 79 -8.83 12.65 -8.60
N ARG A 80 -8.62 11.59 -7.80
CA ARG A 80 -7.27 11.13 -7.43
C ARG A 80 -6.45 10.62 -8.60
N LEU A 81 -7.07 9.90 -9.53
CA LEU A 81 -6.38 9.41 -10.73
C LEU A 81 -5.98 10.57 -11.66
N VAL A 82 -6.80 11.61 -11.74
CA VAL A 82 -6.47 12.84 -12.50
C VAL A 82 -5.31 13.59 -11.83
N GLU A 83 -5.33 13.76 -10.50
CA GLU A 83 -4.25 14.41 -9.73
C GLU A 83 -2.90 13.68 -9.87
N ALA A 84 -2.93 12.34 -9.94
CA ALA A 84 -1.71 11.54 -10.11
C ALA A 84 -1.14 11.58 -11.54
N SER A 85 -1.99 11.92 -12.52
CA SER A 85 -1.63 11.98 -13.94
C SER A 85 -0.83 13.26 -14.24
N PRO A 86 0.28 13.17 -15.00
CA PRO A 86 1.08 14.35 -15.32
C PRO A 86 0.29 15.38 -16.13
N ALA A 87 0.55 16.67 -15.89
CA ALA A 87 -0.09 17.74 -16.64
C ALA A 87 0.37 17.74 -18.11
N PHE A 88 -0.51 18.14 -19.03
CA PHE A 88 -0.21 18.25 -20.48
C PHE A 88 1.05 19.09 -20.78
N ALA A 89 1.35 20.09 -19.95
CA ALA A 89 2.56 20.92 -20.07
C ALA A 89 3.87 20.13 -19.94
N TRP A 90 3.86 18.98 -19.25
CA TRP A 90 5.02 18.08 -19.13
C TRP A 90 5.38 17.43 -20.48
N ALA A 91 4.38 17.09 -21.32
CA ALA A 91 4.61 16.40 -22.59
C ALA A 91 5.34 17.26 -23.64
N PHE A 92 5.29 18.59 -23.52
CA PHE A 92 5.86 19.53 -24.49
C PHE A 92 7.16 20.20 -24.03
N GLY A 93 7.73 19.80 -22.90
CA GLY A 93 9.02 20.32 -22.43
C GLY A 93 9.02 21.82 -22.08
N ILE A 94 7.85 22.45 -21.99
CA ILE A 94 7.69 23.89 -21.70
C ILE A 94 7.92 24.17 -20.20
N SER A 95 8.00 23.12 -19.37
CA SER A 95 8.19 23.24 -17.92
C SER A 95 9.44 22.51 -17.41
N ARG A 96 10.61 22.74 -18.04
CA ARG A 96 11.90 22.38 -17.41
C ARG A 96 12.51 23.47 -16.51
N CYS A 97 11.95 24.69 -16.50
CA CYS A 97 12.61 25.84 -15.86
C CYS A 97 11.83 26.56 -14.76
N TYR A 98 10.55 26.23 -14.48
CA TYR A 98 9.75 26.92 -13.45
C TYR A 98 9.04 26.00 -12.44
N LEU A 99 9.13 24.69 -12.64
CA LEU A 99 8.85 23.70 -11.63
C LEU A 99 10.12 22.87 -11.56
N SER A 100 11.12 23.38 -10.84
CA SER A 100 12.05 22.49 -10.15
C SER A 100 11.21 21.39 -9.52
N ASP A 101 11.72 20.16 -9.48
CA ASP A 101 11.34 19.22 -8.44
C ASP A 101 11.27 20.04 -7.14
N SER A 102 10.08 20.47 -6.73
CA SER A 102 9.91 20.78 -5.34
C SER A 102 10.13 19.41 -4.76
N GLU A 103 11.30 19.19 -4.16
CA GLU A 103 11.38 18.32 -3.01
C GLU A 103 10.12 18.63 -2.21
N SER A 104 9.10 17.78 -2.37
CA SER A 104 7.80 18.02 -1.77
C SER A 104 8.12 18.18 -0.31
N GLN A 105 7.86 19.37 0.27
CA GLN A 105 8.05 19.53 1.70
C GLN A 105 7.34 18.36 2.36
N PRO A 106 7.99 17.71 3.34
CA PRO A 106 7.39 16.54 3.98
C PRO A 106 5.97 16.93 4.41
N PRO A 107 4.96 16.11 4.12
CA PRO A 107 3.58 16.45 4.39
C PRO A 107 3.43 16.79 5.88
N ASP A 108 2.59 17.77 6.18
CA ASP A 108 2.30 18.15 7.56
C ASP A 108 1.80 16.93 8.34
N ILE A 109 2.50 16.64 9.43
CA ILE A 109 2.15 15.54 10.33
C ILE A 109 1.31 16.11 11.47
N PHE A 110 0.15 15.53 11.67
CA PHE A 110 -0.76 15.89 12.76
C PHE A 110 -0.80 14.77 13.80
N LEU A 111 -0.97 15.11 15.06
CA LEU A 111 -1.20 14.17 16.15
C LEU A 111 -2.67 14.18 16.50
N LEU A 112 -3.38 13.10 16.14
CA LEU A 112 -4.70 12.81 16.65
C LEU A 112 -4.56 12.08 17.99
N LYS A 113 -5.01 12.72 19.06
CA LYS A 113 -5.13 12.14 20.41
C LYS A 113 -6.57 11.68 20.57
N LEU A 114 -6.76 10.43 20.97
CA LEU A 114 -8.06 9.82 21.13
C LEU A 114 -8.15 9.17 22.52
N ALA A 115 -9.13 9.62 23.31
CA ALA A 115 -9.44 9.08 24.62
C ALA A 115 -10.86 8.51 24.61
N CYS A 116 -10.98 7.21 24.85
CA CYS A 116 -12.27 6.53 24.88
C CYS A 116 -12.24 5.30 25.80
N SER A 117 -13.42 4.73 26.06
CA SER A 117 -13.53 3.45 26.77
C SER A 117 -13.16 2.31 25.81
N ASP A 118 -12.31 1.38 26.24
CA ASP A 118 -11.84 0.30 25.38
C ASP A 118 -12.99 -0.66 25.02
N ARG A 119 -12.98 -1.16 23.79
CA ARG A 119 -13.84 -2.25 23.34
C ARG A 119 -13.23 -2.98 22.15
N THR A 120 -13.56 -4.26 22.02
CA THR A 120 -13.13 -5.06 20.86
C THR A 120 -13.56 -4.39 19.55
N GLY A 121 -12.62 -4.26 18.62
CA GLY A 121 -12.85 -3.65 17.31
C GLY A 121 -12.83 -2.13 17.27
N LEU A 122 -12.63 -1.43 18.40
CA LEU A 122 -12.50 0.03 18.44
C LEU A 122 -11.45 0.56 17.45
N LEU A 123 -10.25 -0.01 17.47
CA LEU A 123 -9.17 0.39 16.57
C LEU A 123 -9.50 0.16 15.10
N TYR A 124 -10.23 -0.91 14.79
CA TYR A 124 -10.73 -1.10 13.43
C TYR A 124 -11.71 0.01 13.06
N ASP A 125 -12.66 0.36 13.94
CA ASP A 125 -13.65 1.40 13.65
C ASP A 125 -12.98 2.78 13.47
N VAL A 126 -11.96 3.10 14.27
CA VAL A 126 -11.15 4.34 14.13
C VAL A 126 -10.34 4.32 12.82
N THR A 127 -9.63 3.23 12.53
CA THR A 127 -8.86 3.12 11.29
C THR A 127 -9.74 3.11 10.05
N GLU A 128 -10.97 2.59 10.13
CA GLU A 128 -11.99 2.66 9.09
C GLU A 128 -12.42 4.10 8.81
N VAL A 129 -12.63 4.92 9.84
CA VAL A 129 -12.94 6.35 9.69
C VAL A 129 -11.77 7.08 9.02
N LEU A 130 -10.55 6.92 9.53
CA LEU A 130 -9.36 7.57 8.96
C LEU A 130 -9.17 7.16 7.49
N TYR A 131 -9.36 5.87 7.19
CA TYR A 131 -9.34 5.33 5.84
C TYR A 131 -10.40 5.99 4.94
N LYS A 132 -11.67 6.04 5.38
CA LYS A 132 -12.75 6.70 4.65
C LYS A 132 -12.42 8.17 4.40
N LEU A 133 -11.76 8.85 5.33
CA LEU A 133 -11.39 10.24 5.15
C LEU A 133 -10.12 10.46 4.33
N GLU A 134 -9.43 9.44 3.83
CA GLU A 134 -8.14 9.57 3.13
C GLU A 134 -7.00 10.11 4.02
N ILE A 135 -7.07 9.81 5.31
CA ILE A 135 -6.05 10.12 6.30
C ILE A 135 -5.16 8.89 6.47
N ASN A 136 -3.86 9.07 6.23
CA ASN A 136 -2.87 8.00 6.41
C ASN A 136 -2.33 8.03 7.84
N ILE A 137 -1.98 6.87 8.36
CA ILE A 137 -1.37 6.70 9.68
C ILE A 137 0.11 6.41 9.45
N GLU A 138 0.99 7.35 9.81
CA GLU A 138 2.44 7.19 9.70
C GLU A 138 3.02 6.48 10.93
N LYS A 139 2.49 6.83 12.10
CA LYS A 139 2.86 6.22 13.37
C LYS A 139 1.64 6.11 14.25
N VAL A 140 1.54 5.01 14.97
CA VAL A 140 0.53 4.84 16.00
C VAL A 140 1.21 4.48 17.31
N LYS A 141 0.63 4.92 18.41
CA LYS A 141 0.97 4.45 19.74
C LYS A 141 -0.32 4.26 20.50
N ILE A 142 -0.69 3.00 20.67
CA ILE A 142 -1.90 2.57 21.37
C ILE A 142 -1.53 2.06 22.74
N SER A 143 -2.32 2.44 23.73
CA SER A 143 -2.18 1.94 25.10
C SER A 143 -3.50 1.97 25.84
N THR A 144 -3.91 0.81 26.34
CA THR A 144 -5.03 0.66 27.27
C THR A 144 -4.50 0.72 28.71
N THR A 145 -5.13 1.54 29.54
CA THR A 145 -4.83 1.62 30.98
C THR A 145 -5.54 0.48 31.75
N PRO A 146 -5.06 0.10 32.94
CA PRO A 146 -5.71 -0.94 33.76
C PRO A 146 -7.18 -0.63 34.12
N ASP A 147 -7.57 0.64 34.08
CA ASP A 147 -8.95 1.09 34.33
C ASP A 147 -9.88 0.93 33.09
N GLY A 148 -9.40 0.28 32.01
CA GLY A 148 -10.15 0.07 30.77
C GLY A 148 -10.30 1.31 29.89
N LYS A 149 -9.49 2.36 30.13
CA LYS A 149 -9.48 3.57 29.30
C LYS A 149 -8.34 3.52 28.30
N VAL A 150 -8.61 3.97 27.09
CA VAL A 150 -7.63 4.01 26.01
C VAL A 150 -7.12 5.43 25.84
N MET A 151 -5.81 5.57 25.65
CA MET A 151 -5.16 6.80 25.19
C MET A 151 -4.37 6.48 23.94
N ASP A 152 -5.00 6.68 22.79
CA ASP A 152 -4.41 6.40 21.49
C ASP A 152 -3.86 7.67 20.86
N LEU A 153 -2.65 7.54 20.33
CA LEU A 153 -1.92 8.61 19.66
C LEU A 153 -1.66 8.17 18.22
N PHE A 154 -2.30 8.85 17.26
CA PHE A 154 -2.10 8.62 15.84
C PHE A 154 -1.35 9.81 15.23
N PHE A 155 -0.18 9.56 14.69
CA PHE A 155 0.51 10.50 13.81
C PHE A 155 -0.02 10.28 12.40
N ILE A 156 -0.73 11.28 11.90
CA ILE A 156 -1.52 11.19 10.69
C ILE A 156 -1.12 12.25 9.66
N THR A 157 -1.27 11.90 8.39
CA THR A 157 -1.11 12.82 7.25
C THR A 157 -2.41 12.83 6.44
N ASP A 158 -2.79 14.00 5.93
CA ASP A 158 -4.00 14.14 5.11
C ASP A 158 -3.65 14.13 3.64
N THR A 159 -4.14 13.13 2.89
CA THR A 159 -3.93 13.06 1.43
C THR A 159 -4.57 14.26 0.71
N ARG A 160 -5.52 14.95 1.35
CA ARG A 160 -6.10 16.19 0.80
C ARG A 160 -5.27 17.44 1.11
N GLU A 161 -4.30 17.36 2.03
CA GLU A 161 -3.57 18.51 2.57
C GLU A 161 -4.48 19.60 3.17
N LEU A 162 -5.67 19.22 3.66
CA LEU A 162 -6.67 20.16 4.19
C LEU A 162 -6.80 20.11 5.72
N LEU A 163 -6.14 19.17 6.40
CA LEU A 163 -6.24 18.98 7.85
C LEU A 163 -5.69 20.15 8.67
N GLY A 164 -4.98 21.07 8.03
CA GLY A 164 -4.67 22.40 8.59
C GLY A 164 -5.90 23.28 8.83
N THR A 165 -7.02 23.02 8.14
CA THR A 165 -8.25 23.82 8.23
C THR A 165 -9.21 23.30 9.31
N GLU A 166 -9.88 24.21 10.02
CA GLU A 166 -10.88 23.85 11.05
C GLU A 166 -12.00 22.99 10.47
N LYS A 167 -12.55 23.38 9.31
CA LYS A 167 -13.61 22.64 8.62
C LYS A 167 -13.25 21.16 8.38
N ARG A 168 -12.00 20.89 8.01
CA ARG A 168 -11.54 19.52 7.76
C ARG A 168 -11.39 18.73 9.06
N ARG A 169 -10.94 19.38 10.14
CA ARG A 169 -10.87 18.75 11.47
C ARG A 169 -12.26 18.45 12.01
N ASP A 170 -13.20 19.38 11.85
CA ASP A 170 -14.61 19.19 12.24
C ASP A 170 -15.23 18.00 11.51
N GLU A 171 -15.00 17.86 10.21
CA GLU A 171 -15.42 16.67 9.45
C GLU A 171 -14.85 15.39 10.09
N VAL A 172 -13.55 15.34 10.38
CA VAL A 172 -12.92 14.17 11.03
C VAL A 172 -13.57 13.86 12.37
N TYR A 173 -13.84 14.88 13.16
CA TYR A 173 -14.46 14.76 14.47
C TYR A 173 -15.89 14.25 14.43
N GLU A 174 -16.70 14.69 13.47
CA GLU A 174 -18.06 14.17 13.26
C GLU A 174 -18.04 12.68 12.94
N TYR A 175 -17.21 12.26 11.98
CA TYR A 175 -17.12 10.84 11.61
C TYR A 175 -16.58 9.96 12.75
N LEU A 176 -15.60 10.44 13.53
CA LEU A 176 -15.09 9.70 14.69
C LEU A 176 -16.17 9.56 15.78
N ARG A 177 -16.95 10.62 16.02
CA ARG A 177 -18.06 10.59 16.96
C ARG A 177 -19.13 9.58 16.55
N ASP A 178 -19.48 9.55 15.27
CA ASP A 178 -20.48 8.62 14.73
C ASP A 178 -20.03 7.15 14.83
N ALA A 179 -18.73 6.88 14.61
CA ALA A 179 -18.19 5.51 14.69
C ALA A 179 -17.98 5.00 16.12
N ILE A 180 -17.56 5.88 17.04
CA ILE A 180 -17.23 5.50 18.43
C ILE A 180 -18.47 5.55 19.33
N GLY A 181 -19.42 6.46 19.05
CA GLY A 181 -20.64 6.65 19.81
C GLY A 181 -20.41 7.23 21.21
N ASP A 182 -21.28 6.86 22.16
CA ASP A 182 -21.30 7.39 23.53
C ASP A 182 -20.07 6.99 24.40
N ALA A 183 -19.22 6.09 23.91
CA ALA A 183 -17.98 5.68 24.58
C ALA A 183 -16.86 6.73 24.50
N MET A 184 -17.10 7.85 23.79
CA MET A 184 -16.11 8.87 23.48
C MET A 184 -15.90 9.88 24.62
N MET A 185 -14.64 10.04 25.07
CA MET A 185 -14.30 10.98 26.15
C MET A 185 -13.67 12.27 25.62
N SER A 186 -12.67 12.19 24.74
CA SER A 186 -12.10 13.36 24.07
C SER A 186 -11.33 12.99 22.79
N TYR A 187 -11.27 13.93 21.86
CA TYR A 187 -10.40 13.89 20.69
C TYR A 187 -9.74 15.25 20.51
N ASP A 188 -8.51 15.26 19.98
CA ASP A 188 -7.80 16.48 19.65
C ASP A 188 -6.81 16.24 18.51
N ILE A 189 -6.68 17.22 17.61
CA ILE A 189 -5.78 17.18 16.44
C ILE A 189 -4.87 18.39 16.50
N GLU A 190 -3.58 18.13 16.76
CA GLU A 190 -2.54 19.15 16.82
C GLU A 190 -1.57 18.98 15.65
N LEU A 191 -1.10 20.10 15.08
CA LEU A 191 0.01 20.07 14.13
C LEU A 191 1.31 19.77 14.87
N VAL A 192 2.04 18.75 14.44
CA VAL A 192 3.36 18.40 14.98
C VAL A 192 4.41 19.01 14.07
N SER A 193 5.27 19.89 14.60
CA SER A 193 6.40 20.40 13.82
C SER A 193 7.29 19.25 13.37
N SER A 194 7.75 19.29 12.12
CA SER A 194 8.56 18.24 11.47
C SER A 194 9.89 17.91 12.18
N GLU A 195 10.22 18.61 13.27
CA GLU A 195 11.39 18.42 14.12
C GLU A 195 11.21 17.29 15.15
N VAL A 196 9.98 17.00 15.59
CA VAL A 196 9.70 15.97 16.63
C VAL A 196 9.62 14.56 16.04
N THR A 197 9.42 14.43 14.72
CA THR A 197 9.50 13.17 13.98
C THR A 197 10.91 12.88 13.47
N ALA A 198 11.92 13.65 13.90
CA ALA A 198 13.32 13.39 13.59
C ALA A 198 13.67 11.94 13.94
N ARG A 199 13.72 11.12 12.88
CA ARG A 199 14.44 9.86 12.70
C ARG A 199 15.13 9.42 13.98
N SER A 200 14.36 8.85 14.90
CA SER A 200 14.91 8.05 15.98
C SER A 200 15.20 6.68 15.36
N PRO A 201 16.47 6.30 15.15
CA PRO A 201 16.75 4.92 14.85
C PRO A 201 16.42 4.15 16.13
N ALA A 202 15.22 3.58 16.19
CA ALA A 202 14.91 2.58 17.19
C ALA A 202 16.02 1.51 17.08
N SER A 203 16.80 1.38 18.16
CA SER A 203 17.95 0.48 18.36
C SER A 203 18.19 -0.55 17.24
N SER A 204 19.27 -0.35 16.50
CA SER A 204 19.73 -1.17 15.37
C SER A 204 19.94 -2.67 15.68
N SER A 205 19.99 -3.08 16.95
CA SER A 205 20.24 -4.47 17.33
C SER A 205 19.05 -5.41 17.07
N PHE A 206 17.81 -4.93 17.14
CA PHE A 206 16.62 -5.78 16.94
C PHE A 206 16.29 -5.99 15.47
N ALA A 207 16.45 -4.96 14.62
CA ALA A 207 16.29 -5.11 13.18
C ALA A 207 17.33 -6.09 12.61
N GLU A 208 18.61 -5.98 13.00
CA GLU A 208 19.62 -6.95 12.57
C GLU A 208 19.29 -8.38 12.99
N THR A 209 18.72 -8.61 14.17
CA THR A 209 18.33 -9.96 14.59
C THR A 209 17.16 -10.50 13.76
N LEU A 210 16.17 -9.65 13.42
CA LEU A 210 15.08 -10.01 12.50
C LEU A 210 15.63 -10.37 11.11
N PHE A 211 16.50 -9.54 10.53
CA PHE A 211 16.99 -9.77 9.17
C PHE A 211 18.08 -10.85 9.08
N SER A 212 18.85 -11.08 10.15
CA SER A 212 19.84 -12.18 10.24
C SER A 212 19.17 -13.54 10.43
N SER A 213 18.07 -13.60 11.21
CA SER A 213 17.28 -14.83 11.38
C SER A 213 16.31 -15.11 10.22
N LEU A 214 16.06 -14.14 9.34
CA LEU A 214 15.32 -14.31 8.07
C LEU A 214 16.22 -14.64 6.86
N GLY A 215 17.55 -14.62 7.00
CA GLY A 215 18.50 -15.07 5.97
C GLY A 215 18.63 -16.59 5.87
N GLU A 216 18.27 -17.30 6.93
CA GLU A 216 17.99 -18.74 6.91
C GLU A 216 16.47 -18.89 6.90
N HIS A 217 15.91 -19.59 5.90
CA HIS A 217 14.47 -19.83 5.77
C HIS A 217 13.85 -20.18 7.14
N PRO A 218 13.05 -19.28 7.76
CA PRO A 218 12.33 -19.62 8.96
C PRO A 218 11.31 -20.67 8.52
N SER A 219 11.46 -21.87 9.05
CA SER A 219 10.52 -22.97 8.84
C SER A 219 9.18 -22.57 9.45
N GLY A 220 8.32 -21.91 8.65
CA GLY A 220 7.04 -21.39 9.13
C GLY A 220 6.42 -20.26 8.29
N LEU A 221 7.20 -19.46 7.54
CA LEU A 221 6.59 -18.37 6.76
C LEU A 221 5.74 -18.93 5.61
N GLN A 222 4.46 -18.55 5.58
CA GLN A 222 3.59 -18.85 4.45
C GLN A 222 4.14 -18.15 3.19
N THR A 223 4.35 -18.93 2.13
CA THR A 223 4.87 -18.41 0.86
C THR A 223 3.91 -18.76 -0.26
N SER A 224 3.79 -17.85 -1.24
CA SER A 224 3.08 -18.16 -2.48
C SER A 224 3.84 -19.26 -3.24
N SER A 225 3.18 -20.40 -3.46
CA SER A 225 3.84 -21.65 -3.85
C SER A 225 4.21 -21.76 -5.33
N SER A 226 3.86 -20.79 -6.18
CA SER A 226 4.16 -20.87 -7.62
C SER A 226 4.40 -19.50 -8.26
N VAL A 227 5.63 -18.97 -8.15
CA VAL A 227 6.06 -17.79 -8.92
C VAL A 227 7.06 -18.23 -10.00
N SER A 228 6.64 -18.17 -11.27
CA SER A 228 7.52 -18.37 -12.42
C SER A 228 7.71 -17.07 -13.17
N ILE A 229 8.97 -16.72 -13.45
CA ILE A 229 9.33 -15.51 -14.19
C ILE A 229 10.26 -15.94 -15.32
N ALA A 230 9.88 -15.63 -16.55
CA ALA A 230 10.69 -15.87 -17.74
C ALA A 230 11.10 -14.54 -18.37
N VAL A 231 12.31 -14.52 -18.93
CA VAL A 231 12.89 -13.36 -19.62
C VAL A 231 13.13 -13.75 -21.07
N ASP A 232 12.65 -12.95 -22.02
CA ASP A 232 12.86 -13.20 -23.44
C ASP A 232 13.26 -11.91 -24.18
N ASN A 233 14.41 -11.97 -24.87
CA ASN A 233 14.91 -10.88 -25.70
C ASN A 233 14.73 -11.11 -27.21
N SER A 234 14.14 -12.24 -27.62
CA SER A 234 13.98 -12.67 -29.02
C SER A 234 12.70 -12.15 -29.69
N LEU A 235 11.61 -12.02 -28.93
CA LEU A 235 10.28 -11.66 -29.46
C LEU A 235 10.13 -10.21 -29.91
N SER A 236 11.00 -9.32 -29.46
CA SER A 236 11.01 -7.90 -29.82
C SER A 236 12.42 -7.50 -30.22
N ARG A 237 12.62 -6.56 -31.13
CA ARG A 237 13.96 -6.03 -31.44
C ARG A 237 14.40 -4.91 -30.49
N ALA A 238 13.45 -4.25 -29.82
CA ALA A 238 13.69 -3.06 -29.00
C ALA A 238 13.45 -3.26 -27.50
N HIS A 239 12.68 -4.29 -27.11
CA HIS A 239 12.22 -4.49 -25.73
C HIS A 239 12.65 -5.85 -25.17
N THR A 240 12.88 -5.91 -23.86
CA THR A 240 12.98 -7.18 -23.11
C THR A 240 11.59 -7.57 -22.67
N LEU A 241 11.16 -8.81 -22.94
CA LEU A 241 9.91 -9.34 -22.43
C LEU A 241 10.14 -10.00 -21.08
N ILE A 242 9.35 -9.62 -20.08
CA ILE A 242 9.23 -10.31 -18.79
C ILE A 242 7.84 -10.94 -18.73
N GLN A 243 7.80 -12.26 -18.58
CA GLN A 243 6.56 -13.02 -18.39
C GLN A 243 6.51 -13.51 -16.96
N ILE A 244 5.45 -13.19 -16.24
CA ILE A 244 5.26 -13.54 -14.84
C ILE A 244 3.99 -14.37 -14.74
N THR A 245 4.09 -15.52 -14.09
CA THR A 245 2.93 -16.33 -13.68
C THR A 245 3.01 -16.52 -12.18
N CYS A 246 1.97 -16.09 -11.46
CA CYS A 246 1.91 -16.23 -10.01
C CYS A 246 0.47 -16.36 -9.51
N GLN A 247 0.32 -16.66 -8.22
CA GLN A 247 -0.97 -16.58 -7.55
C GLN A 247 -1.36 -15.11 -7.38
N ASP A 248 -2.61 -14.79 -7.70
CA ASP A 248 -3.20 -13.47 -7.51
C ASP A 248 -3.40 -13.16 -6.03
N HIS A 249 -3.16 -11.90 -5.66
CA HIS A 249 -3.36 -11.37 -4.32
C HIS A 249 -3.69 -9.88 -4.39
N LYS A 250 -4.34 -9.37 -3.34
CA LYS A 250 -4.66 -7.95 -3.17
C LYS A 250 -3.40 -7.14 -3.42
N GLY A 251 -3.43 -6.18 -4.35
CA GLY A 251 -2.27 -5.32 -4.64
C GLY A 251 -1.15 -5.92 -5.49
N LEU A 252 -1.31 -7.12 -6.08
CA LEU A 252 -0.28 -7.76 -6.92
C LEU A 252 0.34 -6.83 -7.97
N LEU A 253 -0.50 -6.13 -8.74
CA LEU A 253 -0.03 -5.21 -9.78
C LEU A 253 0.78 -4.04 -9.20
N TYR A 254 0.43 -3.57 -8.00
CA TYR A 254 1.22 -2.57 -7.29
C TYR A 254 2.60 -3.11 -6.90
N ASP A 255 2.67 -4.32 -6.33
CA ASP A 255 3.94 -4.93 -5.89
C ASP A 255 4.91 -5.15 -7.09
N ILE A 256 4.37 -5.56 -8.24
CA ILE A 256 5.11 -5.67 -9.50
C ILE A 256 5.60 -4.30 -9.98
N MET A 257 4.68 -3.33 -10.10
CA MET A 257 4.98 -1.99 -10.62
C MET A 257 5.96 -1.22 -9.73
N ARG A 258 5.89 -1.39 -8.40
CA ARG A 258 6.86 -0.88 -7.44
C ARG A 258 8.26 -1.37 -7.78
N THR A 259 8.40 -2.67 -8.01
CA THR A 259 9.71 -3.27 -8.30
C THR A 259 10.32 -2.66 -9.57
N PHE A 260 9.52 -2.48 -10.63
CA PHE A 260 10.00 -1.81 -11.85
C PHE A 260 10.35 -0.34 -11.63
N LYS A 261 9.55 0.39 -10.83
CA LYS A 261 9.82 1.78 -10.45
C LYS A 261 11.14 1.91 -9.68
N ASP A 262 11.38 1.06 -8.69
CA ASP A 262 12.62 1.04 -7.89
C ASP A 262 13.86 0.77 -8.75
N PHE A 263 13.74 -0.05 -9.80
CA PHE A 263 14.81 -0.36 -10.75
C PHE A 263 14.96 0.68 -11.87
N ASN A 264 14.12 1.73 -11.87
CA ASN A 264 14.06 2.74 -12.93
C ASN A 264 13.88 2.12 -14.34
N ILE A 265 13.03 1.09 -14.41
CA ILE A 265 12.68 0.39 -15.65
C ILE A 265 11.36 0.94 -16.18
N GLN A 266 11.31 1.21 -17.48
CA GLN A 266 10.11 1.68 -18.15
C GLN A 266 9.37 0.50 -18.79
N ILE A 267 8.04 0.49 -18.68
CA ILE A 267 7.16 -0.52 -19.26
C ILE A 267 6.51 0.11 -20.49
N SER A 268 6.91 -0.35 -21.68
CA SER A 268 6.38 0.16 -22.96
C SER A 268 5.04 -0.46 -23.30
N TYR A 269 4.90 -1.76 -23.07
CA TYR A 269 3.65 -2.49 -23.25
C TYR A 269 3.47 -3.48 -22.12
N GLY A 270 2.23 -3.69 -21.70
CA GLY A 270 1.94 -4.66 -20.66
C GLY A 270 0.54 -5.20 -20.77
N ARG A 271 0.40 -6.48 -20.47
CA ARG A 271 -0.88 -7.16 -20.35
C ARG A 271 -0.91 -7.93 -19.04
N PHE A 272 -1.98 -7.74 -18.29
CA PHE A 272 -2.28 -8.43 -17.05
C PHE A 272 -3.62 -9.14 -17.21
N THR A 273 -3.67 -10.43 -16.88
CA THR A 273 -4.92 -11.21 -16.90
C THR A 273 -4.96 -12.21 -15.75
N ILE A 274 -6.11 -12.27 -15.07
CA ILE A 274 -6.40 -13.35 -14.12
C ILE A 274 -7.04 -14.53 -14.86
N LYS A 275 -6.43 -15.71 -14.75
CA LYS A 275 -6.96 -17.00 -15.20
C LYS A 275 -7.84 -17.65 -14.15
N ARG A 276 -8.57 -18.70 -14.54
CA ARG A 276 -9.37 -19.52 -13.61
C ARG A 276 -8.47 -20.10 -12.51
N GLY A 277 -8.88 -19.96 -11.25
CA GLY A 277 -8.20 -20.55 -10.09
C GLY A 277 -7.13 -19.67 -9.42
N LYS A 278 -7.37 -18.35 -9.33
CA LYS A 278 -6.44 -17.35 -8.72
C LYS A 278 -5.03 -17.33 -9.35
N ASN A 279 -4.83 -17.91 -10.54
CA ASN A 279 -3.56 -17.79 -11.25
C ASN A 279 -3.61 -16.56 -12.15
N CYS A 280 -2.55 -15.76 -12.17
CA CYS A 280 -2.44 -14.60 -13.04
C CYS A 280 -1.28 -14.78 -14.02
N GLU A 281 -1.43 -14.17 -15.19
CA GLU A 281 -0.37 -14.05 -16.18
C GLU A 281 -0.18 -12.58 -16.53
N ILE A 282 1.09 -12.17 -16.47
CA ILE A 282 1.53 -10.82 -16.77
C ILE A 282 2.63 -10.88 -17.81
N ASP A 283 2.43 -10.23 -18.94
CA ASP A 283 3.44 -10.04 -19.99
C ASP A 283 3.82 -8.56 -20.05
N LEU A 284 5.08 -8.23 -19.82
CA LEU A 284 5.59 -6.85 -19.81
C LEU A 284 6.76 -6.69 -20.78
N PHE A 285 6.61 -5.79 -21.75
CA PHE A 285 7.71 -5.35 -22.60
C PHE A 285 8.36 -4.13 -21.95
N ILE A 286 9.60 -4.31 -21.51
CA ILE A 286 10.34 -3.33 -20.72
C ILE A 286 11.59 -2.83 -21.43
N VAL A 287 12.03 -1.64 -21.04
CA VAL A 287 13.30 -1.03 -21.41
C VAL A 287 13.96 -0.40 -20.19
N GLN A 288 15.29 -0.30 -20.22
CA GLN A 288 16.06 0.44 -19.25
C GLN A 288 15.83 1.95 -19.41
N SER A 289 16.31 2.74 -18.45
CA SER A 289 16.24 4.20 -18.48
C SER A 289 16.95 4.85 -19.68
N ASP A 290 17.86 4.13 -20.35
CA ASP A 290 18.51 4.56 -21.59
C ASP A 290 17.71 4.20 -22.86
N GLY A 291 16.51 3.62 -22.71
CA GLY A 291 15.63 3.19 -23.79
C GLY A 291 16.07 1.88 -24.47
N ARG A 292 17.04 1.15 -23.91
CA ARG A 292 17.54 -0.11 -24.48
C ARG A 292 17.03 -1.32 -23.71
N LYS A 293 17.15 -2.49 -24.33
CA LYS A 293 16.91 -3.77 -23.67
C LYS A 293 17.92 -4.06 -22.57
N ILE A 294 17.50 -4.86 -21.60
CA ILE A 294 18.41 -5.45 -20.63
C ILE A 294 19.10 -6.64 -21.33
N LEU A 295 20.34 -6.46 -21.77
CA LEU A 295 21.14 -7.53 -22.37
C LEU A 295 22.08 -8.23 -21.38
N ASP A 296 22.41 -7.54 -20.29
CA ASP A 296 23.28 -8.04 -19.24
C ASP A 296 22.52 -9.06 -18.37
N SER A 297 22.99 -10.32 -18.38
CA SER A 297 22.42 -11.41 -17.58
C SER A 297 22.38 -11.05 -16.10
N SER A 298 23.41 -10.38 -15.59
CA SER A 298 23.49 -10.05 -14.15
C SER A 298 22.36 -9.11 -13.73
N LYS A 299 21.99 -8.16 -14.61
CA LYS A 299 20.87 -7.24 -14.39
C LYS A 299 19.52 -7.96 -14.53
N GLN A 300 19.40 -8.89 -15.46
CA GLN A 300 18.21 -9.74 -15.60
C GLN A 300 18.02 -10.59 -14.35
N ASP A 301 19.07 -11.28 -13.90
CA ASP A 301 19.05 -12.15 -12.72
C ASP A 301 18.73 -11.36 -11.45
N ALA A 302 19.28 -10.15 -11.30
CA ALA A 302 18.96 -9.27 -10.18
C ALA A 302 17.48 -8.85 -10.18
N LEU A 303 16.94 -8.45 -11.34
CA LEU A 303 15.53 -8.08 -11.50
C LEU A 303 14.60 -9.26 -11.23
N VAL A 304 14.89 -10.43 -11.80
CA VAL A 304 14.11 -11.65 -11.63
C VAL A 304 14.14 -12.12 -10.18
N SER A 305 15.31 -12.10 -9.54
CA SER A 305 15.46 -12.47 -8.12
C SER A 305 14.67 -11.52 -7.23
N ARG A 306 14.70 -10.22 -7.53
CA ARG A 306 13.92 -9.20 -6.82
C ARG A 306 12.42 -9.45 -6.98
N LEU A 307 11.92 -9.55 -8.21
CA LEU A 307 10.50 -9.81 -8.48
C LEU A 307 10.04 -11.10 -7.81
N ARG A 308 10.84 -12.16 -7.85
CA ARG A 308 10.50 -13.43 -7.19
C ARG A 308 10.35 -13.26 -5.68
N ALA A 309 11.29 -12.58 -5.02
CA ALA A 309 11.21 -12.34 -3.59
C ALA A 309 9.97 -11.52 -3.20
N GLU A 310 9.66 -10.46 -3.97
CA GLU A 310 8.51 -9.58 -3.75
C GLU A 310 7.17 -10.30 -3.98
N LEU A 311 7.10 -11.23 -4.93
CA LEU A 311 5.88 -11.98 -5.22
C LEU A 311 5.67 -13.20 -4.32
N GLN A 312 6.74 -13.78 -3.79
CA GLN A 312 6.66 -14.90 -2.84
C GLN A 312 6.21 -14.44 -1.45
N GLN A 313 6.67 -13.26 -1.03
CA GLN A 313 6.34 -12.66 0.27
C GLN A 313 6.18 -11.13 0.12
N PRO A 314 5.06 -10.63 -0.45
CA PRO A 314 4.82 -9.20 -0.63
C PRO A 314 4.78 -8.43 0.69
N LEU A 315 4.26 -9.10 1.71
CA LEU A 315 4.30 -8.70 3.11
C LEU A 315 4.92 -9.87 3.88
N ARG A 316 5.45 -9.60 5.08
CA ARG A 316 5.87 -10.69 5.99
C ARG A 316 5.10 -10.54 7.28
N VAL A 317 4.48 -11.64 7.71
CA VAL A 317 3.70 -11.72 8.95
C VAL A 317 4.40 -12.75 9.82
N VAL A 318 4.74 -12.37 11.05
CA VAL A 318 5.47 -13.23 11.99
C VAL A 318 4.92 -13.02 13.40
N MET A 319 4.68 -14.12 14.10
CA MET A 319 4.33 -14.10 15.52
C MET A 319 5.59 -14.28 16.38
N MET A 320 5.77 -13.43 17.38
CA MET A 320 6.92 -13.44 18.30
C MET A 320 6.49 -13.43 19.76
N ASN A 321 7.38 -13.88 20.64
CA ASN A 321 7.21 -13.77 22.08
C ASN A 321 7.97 -12.55 22.59
N ARG A 322 7.28 -11.73 23.40
CA ARG A 322 7.88 -10.62 24.13
C ARG A 322 7.68 -10.86 25.64
N GLY A 323 8.46 -11.79 26.19
CA GLY A 323 8.26 -12.23 27.58
C GLY A 323 6.98 -13.06 27.71
N PRO A 324 6.02 -12.67 28.57
CA PRO A 324 4.72 -13.35 28.67
C PRO A 324 3.78 -13.00 27.51
N ASP A 325 4.02 -11.90 26.80
CA ASP A 325 3.09 -11.37 25.81
C ASP A 325 3.39 -11.89 24.39
N THR A 326 2.35 -11.97 23.58
CA THR A 326 2.42 -12.33 22.17
C THR A 326 2.40 -11.08 21.29
N GLU A 327 3.42 -10.93 20.44
CA GLU A 327 3.59 -9.80 19.54
C GLU A 327 3.47 -10.25 18.08
N LEU A 328 2.55 -9.66 17.33
CA LEU A 328 2.40 -9.79 15.89
C LEU A 328 3.26 -8.74 15.20
N LEU A 329 4.14 -9.18 14.32
CA LEU A 329 4.96 -8.32 13.47
C LEU A 329 4.51 -8.46 12.03
N VAL A 330 4.15 -7.34 11.40
CA VAL A 330 3.94 -7.25 9.96
C VAL A 330 4.97 -6.31 9.37
N THR A 331 5.61 -6.70 8.27
CA THR A 331 6.57 -5.86 7.55
C THR A 331 6.13 -5.62 6.12
N ASN A 332 6.19 -4.35 5.72
CA ASN A 332 5.78 -3.85 4.42
C ASN A 332 6.96 -3.16 3.73
N PRO A 333 7.35 -3.56 2.51
CA PRO A 333 8.42 -2.88 1.79
C PRO A 333 7.96 -1.49 1.35
N VAL A 334 8.80 -0.48 1.58
CA VAL A 334 8.52 0.91 1.20
C VAL A 334 9.18 1.20 -0.14
N GLU A 335 8.46 1.91 -1.02
CA GLU A 335 9.02 2.45 -2.26
C GLU A 335 10.21 3.38 -1.98
N LEU A 336 11.12 3.56 -2.94
CA LEU A 336 12.14 4.61 -2.85
C LEU A 336 11.54 6.04 -2.71
N SER A 337 10.27 6.22 -3.09
CA SER A 337 9.53 7.46 -2.88
C SER A 337 9.02 7.67 -1.44
N GLY A 338 9.30 6.73 -0.53
CA GLY A 338 8.88 6.77 0.87
C GLY A 338 7.41 6.39 1.08
N LYS A 339 6.74 5.82 0.09
CA LYS A 339 5.34 5.36 0.17
C LYS A 339 5.30 3.84 0.34
N GLY A 340 4.62 3.37 1.37
CA GLY A 340 4.31 1.96 1.54
C GLY A 340 3.03 1.53 0.84
N ARG A 341 2.77 0.21 0.88
CA ARG A 341 1.47 -0.36 0.54
C ARG A 341 0.37 0.28 1.40
N PRO A 342 -0.71 0.81 0.80
CA PRO A 342 -1.80 1.42 1.56
C PRO A 342 -2.58 0.39 2.38
N GLN A 343 -3.29 0.86 3.41
CA GLN A 343 -4.24 0.10 4.23
C GLN A 343 -3.70 -1.09 5.04
N VAL A 344 -2.38 -1.31 5.11
CA VAL A 344 -1.84 -2.47 5.83
C VAL A 344 -2.31 -2.52 7.29
N PHE A 345 -2.28 -1.40 8.02
CA PHE A 345 -2.76 -1.36 9.41
C PHE A 345 -4.28 -1.57 9.53
N TYR A 346 -5.06 -1.05 8.58
CA TYR A 346 -6.49 -1.27 8.50
C TYR A 346 -6.81 -2.76 8.30
N ASP A 347 -6.11 -3.43 7.39
CA ASP A 347 -6.26 -4.86 7.12
C ASP A 347 -5.85 -5.72 8.33
N ILE A 348 -4.79 -5.33 9.06
CA ILE A 348 -4.39 -5.99 10.32
C ILE A 348 -5.50 -5.86 11.38
N ALA A 349 -6.02 -4.64 11.59
CA ALA A 349 -7.09 -4.41 12.55
C ALA A 349 -8.37 -5.17 12.17
N LEU A 350 -8.70 -5.24 10.87
CA LEU A 350 -9.83 -6.02 10.35
C LEU A 350 -9.65 -7.52 10.61
N ALA A 351 -8.47 -8.06 10.32
CA ALA A 351 -8.16 -9.46 10.52
C ALA A 351 -8.32 -9.87 11.98
N LEU A 352 -7.77 -9.08 12.91
CA LEU A 352 -7.86 -9.33 14.35
C LEU A 352 -9.30 -9.17 14.86
N LYS A 353 -10.07 -8.21 14.33
CA LYS A 353 -11.50 -8.09 14.62
C LYS A 353 -12.28 -9.35 14.20
N LYS A 354 -11.98 -9.96 13.04
CA LYS A 354 -12.66 -11.17 12.54
C LYS A 354 -12.48 -12.39 13.45
N ILE A 355 -11.34 -12.49 14.14
CA ILE A 355 -11.05 -13.56 15.10
C ILE A 355 -11.30 -13.15 16.55
N ASN A 356 -11.95 -12.00 16.77
CA ASN A 356 -12.30 -11.45 18.08
C ASN A 356 -11.09 -11.28 19.02
N THR A 357 -9.95 -10.88 18.45
CA THR A 357 -8.70 -10.66 19.17
C THR A 357 -8.48 -9.17 19.40
N CYS A 358 -8.23 -8.77 20.65
CA CYS A 358 -7.99 -7.39 21.02
C CYS A 358 -6.52 -7.00 20.80
N ILE A 359 -6.30 -5.79 20.30
CA ILE A 359 -4.98 -5.17 20.20
C ILE A 359 -4.77 -4.37 21.49
N PHE A 360 -3.78 -4.77 22.29
CA PHE A 360 -3.43 -4.06 23.52
C PHE A 360 -2.56 -2.83 23.24
N SER A 361 -1.63 -2.97 22.30
CA SER A 361 -0.74 -1.90 21.87
C SER A 361 -0.36 -2.12 20.43
N ALA A 362 -0.15 -1.05 19.69
CA ALA A 362 0.46 -1.12 18.37
C ALA A 362 1.40 0.07 18.15
N GLU A 363 2.48 -0.21 17.43
CA GLU A 363 3.47 0.76 16.98
C GLU A 363 3.75 0.54 15.48
N ILE A 364 3.80 1.64 14.73
CA ILE A 364 4.24 1.65 13.33
C ILE A 364 5.52 2.45 13.27
N GLY A 365 6.56 1.88 12.66
CA GLY A 365 7.84 2.53 12.51
C GLY A 365 8.55 2.15 11.22
N ARG A 366 9.28 3.09 10.64
CA ARG A 366 10.14 2.85 9.48
C ARG A 366 11.51 2.36 9.93
N HIS A 367 11.99 1.31 9.29
CA HIS A 367 13.26 0.67 9.60
C HIS A 367 14.06 0.52 8.31
N LEU A 368 15.29 1.02 8.31
CA LEU A 368 16.23 0.79 7.22
C LEU A 368 16.95 -0.53 7.47
N THR A 369 16.98 -1.41 6.48
CA THR A 369 17.78 -2.63 6.53
C THR A 369 18.43 -2.86 5.17
N GLY A 370 19.76 -2.85 5.18
CA GLY A 370 20.54 -2.79 3.95
C GLY A 370 20.26 -1.50 3.19
N ASP A 371 19.83 -1.64 1.94
CA ASP A 371 19.47 -0.57 1.01
C ASP A 371 17.95 -0.28 0.96
N ARG A 372 17.15 -0.91 1.83
CA ARG A 372 15.68 -0.84 1.79
C ARG A 372 15.08 -0.31 3.08
N GLU A 373 14.05 0.52 2.90
CA GLU A 373 13.18 0.95 3.99
C GLU A 373 11.96 0.02 4.10
N TRP A 374 11.60 -0.29 5.34
CA TRP A 374 10.47 -1.15 5.70
C TRP A 374 9.57 -0.44 6.69
N GLU A 375 8.27 -0.47 6.46
CA GLU A 375 7.25 -0.15 7.45
C GLU A 375 7.01 -1.40 8.30
N VAL A 376 7.26 -1.30 9.60
CA VAL A 376 7.09 -2.40 10.55
C VAL A 376 5.93 -2.06 11.48
N TYR A 377 4.93 -2.92 11.48
CA TYR A 377 3.75 -2.87 12.35
C TYR A 377 3.99 -3.87 13.48
N LYS A 378 4.20 -3.35 14.69
CA LYS A 378 4.33 -4.16 15.91
C LYS A 378 3.01 -4.09 16.66
N VAL A 379 2.36 -5.22 16.87
CA VAL A 379 1.02 -5.29 17.46
C VAL A 379 1.06 -6.26 18.63
N LEU A 380 0.92 -5.75 19.85
CA LEU A 380 0.79 -6.55 21.05
C LEU A 380 -0.66 -7.01 21.19
N ILE A 381 -0.85 -8.31 21.30
CA ILE A 381 -2.17 -8.94 21.35
C ILE A 381 -2.52 -9.26 22.80
N ASN A 382 -3.74 -8.91 23.23
CA ASN A 382 -4.25 -9.31 24.54
C ASN A 382 -4.82 -10.74 24.46
N GLU A 383 -4.21 -11.69 25.19
CA GLU A 383 -4.68 -13.08 25.28
C GLU A 383 -5.69 -13.30 26.44
N GLU A 384 -5.93 -12.32 27.31
CA GLU A 384 -6.67 -12.54 28.57
C GLU A 384 -8.20 -12.71 28.43
N ASP A 385 -8.83 -12.17 27.38
CA ASP A 385 -10.30 -12.02 27.32
C ASP A 385 -11.05 -12.94 26.33
N SER A 386 -10.35 -13.77 25.55
CA SER A 386 -11.00 -14.63 24.53
C SER A 386 -10.46 -16.06 24.52
N LEU A 387 -11.26 -17.02 24.02
CA LEU A 387 -10.83 -18.40 23.83
C LEU A 387 -9.45 -18.42 23.14
N PRO A 388 -8.46 -19.17 23.64
CA PRO A 388 -7.09 -19.08 23.15
C PRO A 388 -7.04 -19.47 21.66
N VAL A 389 -6.91 -18.46 20.80
CA VAL A 389 -6.71 -18.65 19.37
C VAL A 389 -5.27 -19.10 19.17
N SER A 390 -5.07 -20.24 18.48
CA SER A 390 -3.72 -20.70 18.17
C SER A 390 -2.97 -19.64 17.34
N ARG A 391 -1.69 -19.41 17.65
CA ARG A 391 -0.84 -18.43 16.96
C ARG A 391 -0.83 -18.58 15.44
N SER A 392 -0.79 -19.83 14.96
CA SER A 392 -0.85 -20.14 13.52
C SER A 392 -2.14 -19.63 12.86
N LYS A 393 -3.26 -19.66 13.58
CA LYS A 393 -4.55 -19.16 13.09
C LYS A 393 -4.59 -17.63 13.05
N ILE A 394 -3.94 -16.95 13.99
CA ILE A 394 -3.77 -15.48 13.95
C ILE A 394 -2.93 -15.10 12.73
N GLU A 395 -1.77 -15.73 12.57
CA GLU A 395 -0.87 -15.50 11.44
C GLU A 395 -1.56 -15.76 10.10
N GLU A 396 -2.25 -16.91 9.96
CA GLU A 396 -3.00 -17.27 8.75
C GLU A 396 -4.14 -16.29 8.45
N GLN A 397 -4.90 -15.86 9.47
CA GLN A 397 -5.98 -14.90 9.27
C GLN A 397 -5.45 -13.53 8.82
N VAL A 398 -4.41 -13.03 9.49
CA VAL A 398 -3.79 -11.75 9.15
C VAL A 398 -3.20 -11.82 7.75
N TRP A 399 -2.49 -12.90 7.44
CA TRP A 399 -1.94 -13.15 6.11
C TRP A 399 -3.03 -13.19 5.03
N SER A 400 -4.10 -13.97 5.26
CA SER A 400 -5.21 -14.11 4.33
C SER A 400 -5.90 -12.77 4.05
N THR A 401 -6.21 -11.99 5.09
CA THR A 401 -6.86 -10.68 4.92
C THR A 401 -5.94 -9.68 4.20
N LEU A 402 -4.64 -9.65 4.52
CA LEU A 402 -3.67 -8.79 3.83
C LEU A 402 -3.52 -9.14 2.33
N MET A 403 -3.60 -10.43 2.00
CA MET A 403 -3.51 -10.95 0.63
C MET A 403 -4.86 -10.97 -0.10
N GLY A 404 -5.97 -10.65 0.57
CA GLY A 404 -7.32 -10.72 -0.01
C GLY A 404 -7.74 -12.15 -0.36
N TRP A 405 -7.28 -13.14 0.40
CA TRP A 405 -7.58 -14.56 0.19
C TRP A 405 -8.70 -15.05 1.11
N GLU A 406 -9.80 -14.30 1.15
CA GLU A 406 -10.98 -14.68 1.92
C GLU A 406 -11.87 -15.68 1.18
#